data_AF-A0A2T5I0Z2-F1
#
_entry.id   AF-A0A2T5I0Z2-F1
#
_cell.length_a   1.000
_cell.length_b   1.000
_cell.length_c   1.000
_cell.angle_alpha   90.00
_cell.angle_beta   90.00
_cell.angle_gamma   90.00
#
_symmetry.space_group_name_H-M   'P 1'
#
loop_
_entity.id
_entity.type
_entity.pdbx_description
1 polymer ?
#
loop_
_entity_poly.entity_id
_entity_poly.type
_entity_poly.pdbx_seq_one_letter_code
_entity_poly.pdbx_strand_id
1 'polypeptide(L)'
;MKSETSKAIEEFVRKYGESKLVDVLSPNRQEDILTIIANADVHPYHALHKRGEIFVASEGSLDFSTEESAVSEIESVLLRVAKKLKEKRWSCVYLVPFGPAPLALQIKSLVHKILDVETIDVLHIGNGAHIDIHINPRSIAARIKSEL
;
A
#
# COMPACT_ATOMS: atom_id res chain seq x y z
N MET A 1 -32.55 -10.31 -19.50
CA MET A 1 -32.63 -9.92 -18.07
C MET A 1 -31.46 -8.98 -17.81
N LYS A 2 -31.68 -7.71 -17.43
CA LYS A 2 -30.55 -6.81 -17.10
C LYS A 2 -29.83 -7.35 -15.86
N SER A 3 -28.49 -7.30 -15.85
CA SER A 3 -27.69 -7.74 -14.72
C SER A 3 -27.99 -6.87 -13.48
N GLU A 4 -27.75 -7.41 -12.29
CA GLU A 4 -27.91 -6.64 -11.04
C GLU A 4 -27.07 -5.36 -11.05
N THR A 5 -25.88 -5.41 -11.64
CA THR A 5 -25.01 -4.26 -11.85
C THR A 5 -25.68 -3.18 -12.72
N SER A 6 -26.33 -3.55 -13.83
CA SER A 6 -27.04 -2.58 -14.67
C SER A 6 -28.20 -1.92 -13.93
N LYS A 7 -28.94 -2.66 -13.10
CA LYS A 7 -30.01 -2.08 -12.28
C LYS A 7 -29.47 -1.08 -11.25
N ALA A 8 -28.37 -1.43 -10.59
CA ALA A 8 -27.72 -0.56 -9.60
C ALA A 8 -27.18 0.73 -10.24
N ILE A 9 -26.60 0.64 -11.45
CA ILE A 9 -26.12 1.80 -12.20
C ILE A 9 -27.29 2.71 -12.60
N GLU A 10 -28.37 2.15 -13.15
CA GLU A 10 -29.56 2.92 -13.54
C GLU A 10 -30.19 3.64 -12.34
N GLU A 11 -30.26 2.96 -11.20
CA GLU A 11 -30.80 3.54 -9.97
C GLU A 11 -29.91 4.67 -9.43
N PHE A 12 -28.59 4.51 -9.50
CA PHE A 12 -27.63 5.55 -9.13
C PHE A 12 -27.75 6.77 -10.04
N VAL A 13 -27.80 6.58 -11.36
CA VAL A 13 -27.94 7.66 -12.34
C VAL A 13 -29.27 8.40 -12.14
N ARG A 14 -30.36 7.67 -11.92
CA ARG A 14 -31.67 8.28 -11.65
C ARG A 14 -31.67 9.16 -10.40
N LYS A 15 -30.91 8.77 -9.37
CA LYS A 15 -30.88 9.47 -8.09
C LYS A 15 -29.90 10.64 -8.04
N TYR A 16 -28.75 10.52 -8.71
CA TYR A 16 -27.64 11.47 -8.57
C TYR A 16 -27.17 12.11 -9.88
N GLY A 17 -27.70 11.68 -11.02
CA GLY A 17 -27.33 12.16 -12.35
C GLY A 17 -26.12 11.44 -12.95
N GLU A 18 -26.02 11.49 -14.29
CA GLU A 18 -24.91 10.89 -15.05
C GLU A 18 -23.57 11.55 -14.72
N SER A 19 -23.54 12.88 -14.53
CA SER A 19 -22.32 13.59 -14.16
C SER A 19 -21.71 13.06 -12.86
N LYS A 20 -22.55 12.72 -11.87
CA LYS A 20 -22.08 12.17 -10.61
C LYS A 20 -21.58 10.74 -10.73
N LEU A 21 -22.20 9.94 -11.61
CA LEU A 21 -21.67 8.63 -11.94
C LEU A 21 -20.29 8.76 -12.60
N VAL A 22 -20.16 9.66 -13.58
CA VAL A 22 -18.88 9.95 -14.24
C VAL A 22 -17.85 10.44 -13.22
N ASP A 23 -18.17 11.33 -12.28
CA ASP A 23 -17.24 11.76 -11.22
C ASP A 23 -16.79 10.62 -10.29
N VAL A 24 -17.67 9.65 -10.02
CA VAL A 24 -17.36 8.48 -9.18
C VAL A 24 -16.51 7.47 -9.93
N LEU A 25 -16.73 7.33 -11.25
CA LEU A 25 -15.99 6.43 -12.12
C LEU A 25 -14.74 7.08 -12.74
N SER A 26 -14.62 8.41 -12.68
CA SER A 26 -13.55 9.15 -13.31
C SER A 26 -12.25 8.90 -12.57
N PRO A 27 -11.17 8.51 -13.29
CA PRO A 27 -9.86 8.31 -12.69
C PRO A 27 -9.20 9.63 -12.23
N ASN A 28 -9.80 10.79 -12.52
CA ASN A 28 -9.24 12.12 -12.27
C ASN A 28 -9.35 12.61 -10.81
N ARG A 29 -9.51 11.71 -9.84
CA ARG A 29 -9.31 12.08 -8.43
C ARG A 29 -7.82 12.27 -8.22
N GLN A 30 -7.45 13.41 -7.61
CA GLN A 30 -6.09 13.65 -7.11
C GLN A 30 -5.58 12.35 -6.48
N GLU A 31 -4.51 11.79 -7.06
CA GLU A 31 -4.08 10.45 -6.68
C GLU A 31 -3.76 10.45 -5.18
N ASP A 32 -4.55 9.71 -4.42
CA ASP A 32 -4.31 9.47 -3.00
C ASP A 32 -3.12 8.51 -2.91
N ILE A 33 -1.92 9.11 -2.94
CA ILE A 33 -0.65 8.41 -2.81
C ILE A 33 -0.29 8.35 -1.33
N LEU A 34 0.03 7.15 -0.86
CA LEU A 34 0.58 6.91 0.47
C LEU A 34 2.05 6.49 0.34
N THR A 35 2.91 6.99 1.21
CA THR A 35 4.24 6.44 1.47
C THR A 35 4.30 5.91 2.89
N ILE A 36 4.48 4.60 3.02
CA ILE A 36 4.69 3.94 4.31
C ILE A 36 6.18 3.77 4.55
N ILE A 37 6.66 4.26 5.69
CA ILE A 37 8.02 4.00 6.17
C ILE A 37 7.91 2.91 7.23
N ALA A 38 8.51 1.75 6.97
CA ALA A 38 8.38 0.60 7.87
C ALA A 38 8.97 0.90 9.26
N ASN A 39 10.18 1.48 9.33
CA ASN A 39 10.79 2.00 10.55
C ASN A 39 11.65 3.25 10.26
N ALA A 40 11.40 4.38 10.94
CA ALA A 40 12.00 5.67 10.58
C ALA A 40 13.41 5.97 11.13
N ASP A 41 13.97 5.15 12.03
CA ASP A 41 15.24 5.51 12.71
C ASP A 41 16.50 4.80 12.16
N VAL A 42 16.35 3.97 11.14
CA VAL A 42 17.47 3.16 10.62
C VAL A 42 18.29 3.90 9.57
N HIS A 43 17.72 4.91 8.89
CA HIS A 43 18.41 5.68 7.84
C HIS A 43 17.97 7.15 7.79
N PRO A 44 18.89 8.10 7.49
CA PRO A 44 18.55 9.51 7.36
C PRO A 44 17.48 9.72 6.28
N TYR A 45 16.38 10.32 6.72
CA TYR A 45 15.20 10.58 5.92
C TYR A 45 15.49 11.65 4.86
N HIS A 46 15.55 11.25 3.58
CA HIS A 46 15.79 12.16 2.46
C HIS A 46 14.47 12.61 1.81
N ALA A 47 14.46 13.82 1.26
CA ALA A 47 13.30 14.41 0.56
C ALA A 47 12.69 13.53 -0.56
N LEU A 48 13.43 12.53 -1.06
CA LEU A 48 12.98 11.57 -2.08
C LEU A 48 11.89 10.61 -1.58
N HIS A 49 11.67 10.48 -0.27
CA HIS A 49 10.61 9.64 0.31
C HIS A 49 9.26 10.38 0.42
N LYS A 50 9.16 11.63 -0.04
CA LYS A 50 7.95 12.46 0.10
C LYS A 50 7.01 12.31 -1.10
N ARG A 51 6.46 11.11 -1.30
CA ARG A 51 5.43 10.87 -2.33
C ARG A 51 4.07 10.81 -1.67
N GLY A 52 3.24 11.81 -1.97
CA GLY A 52 1.94 11.94 -1.34
C GLY A 52 2.03 12.05 0.18
N GLU A 53 1.12 11.38 0.86
CA GLU A 53 1.00 11.38 2.31
C GLU A 53 1.98 10.40 2.94
N ILE A 54 2.70 10.82 3.99
CA ILE A 54 3.70 9.98 4.67
C ILE A 54 3.10 9.39 5.93
N PHE A 55 3.28 8.08 6.12
CA PHE A 55 2.92 7.37 7.33
C PHE A 55 4.11 6.57 7.83
N VAL A 56 4.55 6.86 9.05
CA VAL A 56 5.60 6.11 9.74
C VAL A 56 4.93 4.97 10.51
N ALA A 57 5.22 3.73 10.12
CA ALA A 57 4.62 2.54 10.72
C ALA A 57 5.22 2.25 12.10
N SER A 58 6.54 2.40 12.25
CA SER A 58 7.26 2.27 13.51
C SER A 58 8.45 3.23 13.61
N GLU A 59 8.91 3.47 14.82
CA GLU A 59 10.07 4.30 15.16
C GLU A 59 10.89 3.57 16.23
N GLY A 60 12.18 3.81 16.27
CA GLY A 60 13.09 3.27 17.27
C GLY A 60 13.41 1.78 17.16
N SER A 61 13.83 1.22 18.30
CA SER A 61 14.16 -0.19 18.43
C SER A 61 12.94 -0.98 18.86
N LEU A 62 12.51 -1.91 18.01
CA LEU A 62 11.46 -2.88 18.32
C LEU A 62 12.00 -3.98 19.24
N ASP A 63 11.20 -4.45 20.18
CA ASP A 63 11.58 -5.50 21.11
C ASP A 63 11.47 -6.90 20.46
N PHE A 64 12.62 -7.43 20.06
CA PHE A 64 12.76 -8.80 19.53
C PHE A 64 13.51 -9.73 20.49
N SER A 65 13.44 -9.46 21.80
CA SER A 65 14.10 -10.28 22.81
C SER A 65 13.48 -11.68 22.95
N THR A 66 12.17 -11.82 22.72
CA THR A 66 11.47 -13.11 22.66
C THR A 66 10.59 -13.23 21.43
N GLU A 67 10.11 -14.44 21.13
CA GLU A 67 9.15 -14.66 20.05
C GLU A 67 7.84 -13.90 20.32
N GLU A 68 7.34 -13.97 21.55
CA GLU A 68 6.10 -13.31 21.96
C GLU A 68 6.20 -11.78 21.87
N SER A 69 7.33 -11.19 22.31
CA SER A 69 7.55 -9.75 22.19
C SER A 69 7.59 -9.33 20.72
N ALA A 70 8.30 -10.10 19.88
CA ALA A 70 8.41 -9.81 18.46
C ALA A 70 7.07 -9.88 17.72
N VAL A 71 6.25 -10.90 18.01
CA VAL A 71 4.91 -11.02 17.44
C VAL A 71 4.03 -9.85 17.88
N SER A 72 4.03 -9.52 19.18
CA SER A 72 3.23 -8.42 19.71
C SER A 72 3.60 -7.06 19.10
N GLU A 73 4.89 -6.78 18.96
CA GLU A 73 5.40 -5.56 18.33
C GLU A 73 4.96 -5.47 16.86
N ILE A 74 5.16 -6.54 16.08
CA ILE A 74 4.76 -6.58 14.67
C ILE A 74 3.25 -6.41 14.54
N GLU A 75 2.44 -7.10 15.34
CA GLU A 75 0.97 -6.97 15.32
C GLU A 75 0.52 -5.54 15.63
N SER A 76 1.10 -4.91 16.65
CA SER A 76 0.82 -3.52 17.02
C SER A 76 1.07 -2.56 15.86
N VAL A 77 2.21 -2.72 15.16
CA VAL A 77 2.53 -1.92 13.98
C VAL A 77 1.54 -2.18 12.84
N LEU A 78 1.24 -3.45 12.54
CA LEU A 78 0.31 -3.83 11.47
C LEU A 78 -1.12 -3.33 11.73
N LEU A 79 -1.56 -3.26 12.99
CA LEU A 79 -2.85 -2.67 13.34
C LEU A 79 -2.91 -1.17 13.01
N ARG A 80 -1.83 -0.42 13.25
CA ARG A 80 -1.75 1.00 12.86
C ARG A 80 -1.75 1.17 11.34
N VAL A 81 -0.98 0.35 10.63
CA VAL A 81 -0.97 0.33 9.17
C VAL A 81 -2.34 0.00 8.60
N ALA A 82 -3.03 -1.03 9.13
CA ALA A 82 -4.37 -1.40 8.70
C ALA A 82 -5.39 -0.26 8.89
N LYS A 83 -5.31 0.46 10.01
CA LYS A 83 -6.13 1.65 10.25
C LYS A 83 -5.85 2.71 9.18
N LYS A 84 -4.57 3.00 8.92
CA LYS A 84 -4.17 4.00 7.93
C LYS A 84 -4.68 3.67 6.52
N LEU A 85 -4.53 2.41 6.11
CA LEU A 85 -4.98 1.93 4.81
C LEU A 85 -6.51 2.04 4.63
N LYS A 86 -7.28 2.07 5.72
CA LYS A 86 -8.74 2.16 5.71
C LYS A 86 -9.29 3.58 5.81
N GLU A 87 -8.46 4.59 6.05
CA GLU A 87 -8.91 5.98 6.21
C GLU A 87 -9.54 6.53 4.93
N LYS A 88 -9.00 6.15 3.77
CA LYS A 88 -9.51 6.52 2.44
C LYS A 88 -9.03 5.50 1.40
N ARG A 89 -9.46 5.68 0.15
CA ARG A 89 -8.99 4.87 -0.97
C ARG A 89 -7.64 5.41 -1.43
N TRP A 90 -6.62 4.56 -1.41
CA TRP A 90 -5.29 4.90 -1.92
C TRP A 90 -5.14 4.34 -3.33
N SER A 91 -4.67 5.16 -4.28
CA SER A 91 -4.40 4.74 -5.66
C SER A 91 -3.01 4.12 -5.81
N CYS A 92 -2.07 4.51 -4.94
CA CYS A 92 -0.69 4.07 -4.98
C CYS A 92 -0.13 4.03 -3.56
N VAL A 93 0.64 2.99 -3.24
CA VAL A 93 1.34 2.87 -1.97
C VAL A 93 2.83 2.64 -2.23
N TYR A 94 3.65 3.60 -1.84
CA TYR A 94 5.09 3.43 -1.73
C TYR A 94 5.42 2.78 -0.39
N LEU A 95 6.37 1.86 -0.39
CA LEU A 95 6.92 1.26 0.81
C LEU A 95 8.41 1.56 0.89
N VAL A 96 8.84 2.22 1.96
CA VAL A 96 10.26 2.37 2.32
C VAL A 96 10.57 1.27 3.34
N PRO A 97 11.24 0.18 2.94
CA PRO A 97 11.36 -1.03 3.74
C PRO A 97 12.52 -0.95 4.74
N PHE A 98 12.64 0.18 5.45
CA PHE A 98 13.66 0.34 6.50
C PHE A 98 13.29 -0.46 7.75
N GLY A 99 14.30 -1.03 8.40
CA GLY A 99 14.12 -1.87 9.57
C GLY A 99 13.98 -3.35 9.24
N PRO A 100 13.28 -4.13 10.09
CA PRO A 100 13.26 -5.59 9.99
C PRO A 100 12.51 -6.08 8.75
N ALA A 101 13.15 -6.97 7.98
CA ALA A 101 12.55 -7.54 6.78
C ALA A 101 11.16 -8.19 7.00
N PRO A 102 10.92 -8.94 8.10
CA PRO A 102 9.59 -9.49 8.37
C PRO A 102 8.50 -8.42 8.46
N LEU A 103 8.81 -7.27 9.08
CA LEU A 103 7.84 -6.17 9.21
C LEU A 103 7.49 -5.58 7.83
N ALA A 104 8.50 -5.25 7.02
CA ALA A 104 8.28 -4.70 5.68
C ALA A 104 7.47 -5.66 4.79
N LEU A 105 7.77 -6.96 4.84
CA LEU A 105 7.04 -7.98 4.08
C LEU A 105 5.57 -8.12 4.53
N GLN A 106 5.32 -8.10 5.84
CA GLN A 106 3.96 -8.16 6.37
C GLN A 106 3.15 -6.90 6.01
N ILE A 107 3.77 -5.72 6.06
CA ILE A 107 3.16 -4.47 5.59
C ILE A 107 2.79 -4.59 4.11
N LYS A 108 3.72 -5.06 3.26
CA LYS A 108 3.47 -5.28 1.83
C LYS A 108 2.31 -6.25 1.59
N SER A 109 2.27 -7.37 2.33
CA SER A 109 1.15 -8.32 2.26
C SER A 109 -0.17 -7.69 2.68
N LEU A 110 -0.15 -6.87 3.72
CA LEU A 110 -1.34 -6.22 4.25
C LEU A 110 -1.91 -5.16 3.31
N VAL A 111 -1.04 -4.37 2.66
CA VAL A 111 -1.42 -3.42 1.60
C VAL A 111 -2.18 -4.16 0.49
N HIS A 112 -1.61 -5.25 -0.03
CA HIS A 112 -2.26 -6.07 -1.05
C HIS A 112 -3.61 -6.62 -0.57
N LYS A 113 -3.68 -7.16 0.65
CA LYS A 113 -4.92 -7.75 1.19
C LYS A 113 -6.05 -6.73 1.41
N ILE A 114 -5.72 -5.48 1.74
CA ILE A 114 -6.74 -4.45 2.04
C ILE A 114 -7.14 -3.67 0.80
N LEU A 115 -6.19 -3.36 -0.08
CA LEU A 115 -6.40 -2.44 -1.20
C LEU A 115 -6.40 -3.13 -2.58
N ASP A 116 -5.98 -4.40 -2.67
CA ASP A 116 -5.75 -5.13 -3.94
C ASP A 116 -4.79 -4.42 -4.90
N VAL A 117 -3.82 -3.68 -4.35
CA VAL A 117 -2.73 -3.04 -5.09
C VAL A 117 -1.38 -3.55 -4.58
N GLU A 118 -0.40 -3.61 -5.48
CA GLU A 118 1.00 -3.87 -5.10
C GLU A 118 1.65 -2.59 -4.58
N THR A 119 2.63 -2.73 -3.68
CA THR A 119 3.48 -1.60 -3.29
C THR A 119 4.50 -1.29 -4.38
N ILE A 120 4.92 -0.04 -4.44
CA ILE A 120 6.16 0.38 -5.10
C ILE A 120 7.24 0.47 -4.01
N ASP A 121 8.20 -0.44 -4.05
CA ASP A 121 9.23 -0.51 -3.02
C ASP A 121 10.34 0.48 -3.34
N VAL A 122 10.71 1.31 -2.37
CA VAL A 122 11.79 2.29 -2.51
C VAL A 122 13.09 1.64 -2.04
N LEU A 123 13.95 1.25 -2.98
CA LEU A 123 15.25 0.66 -2.68
C LEU A 123 16.32 1.74 -2.60
N HIS A 124 17.08 1.73 -1.51
CA HIS A 124 18.32 2.51 -1.39
C HIS A 124 19.49 1.74 -2.01
N ILE A 125 20.17 2.33 -2.99
CA ILE A 125 21.27 1.68 -3.74
C ILE A 125 22.65 2.26 -3.42
N GLY A 126 22.78 3.05 -2.35
CA GLY A 126 24.02 3.71 -1.95
C GLY A 126 24.19 5.11 -2.53
N ASN A 127 25.16 5.89 -2.03
CA ASN A 127 25.47 7.27 -2.47
C ASN A 127 24.27 8.24 -2.44
N GLY A 128 23.29 8.00 -1.56
CA GLY A 128 22.07 8.81 -1.48
C GLY A 128 21.04 8.53 -2.60
N ALA A 129 21.32 7.60 -3.51
CA ALA A 129 20.44 7.25 -4.60
C ALA A 129 19.35 6.25 -4.19
N HIS A 130 18.17 6.43 -4.78
CA HIS A 130 17.00 5.60 -4.54
C HIS A 130 16.36 5.22 -5.88
N ILE A 131 15.84 3.99 -5.98
CA ILE A 131 15.10 3.52 -7.14
C ILE A 131 13.74 2.96 -6.72
N ASP A 132 12.77 3.09 -7.61
CA ASP A 132 11.42 2.57 -7.42
C ASP A 132 11.32 1.20 -8.06
N ILE A 133 11.02 0.21 -7.23
CA ILE A 133 10.87 -1.18 -7.66
C ILE A 133 9.39 -1.50 -7.70
N HIS A 134 8.87 -1.65 -8.92
CA HIS A 134 7.53 -2.13 -9.16
C HIS A 134 7.59 -3.57 -9.67
N ILE A 135 7.20 -4.51 -8.82
CA ILE A 135 7.10 -5.93 -9.17
C ILE A 135 5.66 -6.37 -8.94
N ASN A 136 5.06 -7.00 -9.96
CA ASN A 136 3.77 -7.67 -9.85
C ASN A 136 3.97 -9.18 -9.75
N PRO A 137 3.86 -9.78 -8.54
CA PRO A 137 4.07 -11.22 -8.36
C PRO A 137 3.07 -12.07 -9.14
N ARG A 138 1.83 -11.59 -9.35
CA ARG A 138 0.80 -12.30 -10.13
C ARG A 138 1.23 -12.45 -11.59
N SER A 139 1.77 -11.39 -12.17
CA SER A 139 2.29 -11.43 -13.55
C SER A 139 3.48 -12.37 -13.69
N ILE A 140 4.35 -12.47 -12.67
CA ILE A 140 5.47 -13.41 -12.67
C ILE A 140 4.95 -14.85 -12.59
N ALA A 141 4.05 -15.14 -11.65
CA ALA A 141 3.46 -16.48 -11.49
C ALA A 141 2.73 -16.96 -12.76
N ALA A 142 2.07 -16.05 -13.49
CA ALA A 142 1.40 -16.37 -14.74
C ALA A 142 2.36 -16.81 -15.86
N ARG A 143 3.61 -16.32 -15.87
CA ARG A 143 4.62 -16.69 -16.88
C ARG A 143 5.07 -18.15 -16.76
N ILE A 144 5.08 -18.69 -15.54
CA ILE A 144 5.48 -20.09 -15.31
C ILE A 144 4.49 -21.06 -15.97
N LYS A 145 3.20 -20.70 -16.05
CA LYS A 145 2.19 -21.53 -16.73
C LYS A 145 2.32 -21.56 -18.25
N SER A 146 3.07 -20.64 -18.85
CA SER A 146 3.35 -20.66 -20.30
C SER A 146 4.65 -21.39 -20.66
N GLU A 147 5.44 -21.80 -19.66
CA GLU A 147 6.72 -22.47 -19.83
C GLU A 147 6.69 -23.96 -19.45
N LEU A 148 5.55 -24.45 -18.91
CA LEU A 148 5.27 -25.85 -18.58
C LEU A 148 4.16 -26.38 -19.51
#